data_AF-A0A7X7QF78-F1
#
_entry.id   AF-A0A7X7QF78-F1
#
_cell.length_a   1.000
_cell.length_b   1.000
_cell.length_c   1.000
_cell.angle_alpha   90.00
_cell.angle_beta   90.00
_cell.angle_gamma   90.00
#
_symmetry.space_group_name_H-M   'P 1'
#
loop_
_entity.id
_entity.type
_entity.pdbx_description
1 polymer ?
#
loop_
_entity_poly.entity_id
_entity_poly.type
_entity_poly.pdbx_seq_one_letter_code
_entity_poly.pdbx_strand_id
1 'polypeptide(L)'
;MDWTRAVVLELDELERAPLGIARSAAVEQVVRRIETEGPAGLLARGYANLVRSYVWGGEVEKAFVPFTRWLRHYDEHPELFTPDDSESMFWSFRWMVSRCMDFPQVPFEQIEATLADMERRYAVAGLAMDAVRLDQFHWAWLQGSPETEQKYWEWVRTPRAAEDTCTLCDMAGEAHYLAETGRVAQAVERLARATNEPACESEPAGIMAQLAEYHLTLGDPEKAVRAYRACLRLLPSKTLNADSLGRIALFLARGGQPERALRRVEADQRLLLDAATPAERMYYLMHVAAAARLVALETPEMTVRLTGVPATTARELAAWSREEAFALAVAFDARNRGGQLAGDLAKELALERAPRPLDLSVLPPAPTPDPADPAAPGSAAPEVQETADLVARADRHVRRGQLLQAAPLYLEASTALRAAGDLVDAGLARANAARCAHELEDAAGADTAYREAIALLRAGGAPVAVASAVVRSWVPLALEVGSSTAALESLEVLRAEIVDLLADEDDRALRIELAESFDTHARARAAAGEADDAVRLALCAATEYRSLARTGDAAHSLWLAGRALREQGRDADAVEHLQDAVEGFALARRRELRGKVATDLVSALRALGRDADALGLLEG
;
A
#
# COMPACT_ATOMS: atom_id res chain seq x y z
N MET A 1 17.58 -1.70 42.59
CA MET A 1 17.69 -0.81 41.41
C MET A 1 16.91 0.44 41.78
N ASP A 2 17.49 1.64 41.61
CA ASP A 2 16.79 2.90 41.88
C ASP A 2 15.51 2.97 41.03
N TRP A 3 14.35 3.20 41.66
CA TRP A 3 13.03 3.17 41.01
C TRP A 3 13.00 4.09 39.79
N THR A 4 13.59 5.29 39.91
CA THR A 4 13.67 6.29 38.84
C THR A 4 14.45 5.75 37.64
N ARG A 5 15.59 5.13 37.91
CA ARG A 5 16.44 4.52 36.87
C ARG A 5 15.74 3.36 36.16
N ALA A 6 14.98 2.55 36.91
CA ALA A 6 14.23 1.44 36.32
C ALA A 6 13.14 1.95 35.36
N VAL A 7 12.36 2.95 35.78
CA VAL A 7 11.31 3.56 34.95
C VAL A 7 11.88 4.22 33.69
N VAL A 8 13.01 4.92 33.79
CA VAL A 8 13.68 5.53 32.64
C VAL A 8 14.09 4.47 31.62
N LEU A 9 14.72 3.37 32.08
CA LEU A 9 15.13 2.28 31.19
C LEU A 9 13.93 1.59 30.52
N GLU A 10 12.81 1.45 31.24
CA GLU A 10 11.58 0.89 30.69
C GLU A 10 10.96 1.81 29.62
N LEU A 11 10.94 3.12 29.84
CA LEU A 11 10.53 4.10 28.82
C LEU A 11 11.46 4.06 27.59
N ASP A 12 12.78 3.98 27.79
CA ASP A 12 13.77 3.84 26.71
C ASP A 12 13.56 2.57 25.88
N GLU A 13 13.19 1.47 26.53
CA GLU A 13 12.90 0.20 25.87
C GLU A 13 11.60 0.27 25.06
N LEU A 14 10.53 0.79 25.66
CA LEU A 14 9.25 1.00 24.99
C LEU A 14 9.35 1.99 23.85
N GLU A 15 10.23 3.00 23.95
CA GLU A 15 10.45 3.95 22.87
C GLU A 15 10.99 3.29 21.59
N ARG A 16 11.82 2.26 21.76
CA ARG A 16 12.40 1.44 20.67
C ARG A 16 11.49 0.30 20.22
N ALA A 17 10.43 -0.02 20.97
CA ALA A 17 9.48 -1.05 20.61
C ALA A 17 8.64 -0.63 19.37
N PRO A 18 8.20 -1.61 18.54
CA PRO A 18 7.30 -1.34 17.43
C PRO A 18 6.04 -0.56 17.86
N LEU A 19 5.63 0.39 17.02
CA LEU A 19 4.40 1.15 17.22
C LEU A 19 3.16 0.23 17.14
N GLY A 20 2.13 0.57 17.92
CA GLY A 20 0.86 -0.15 17.95
C GLY A 20 0.29 -0.29 19.37
N ILE A 21 -0.91 -0.88 19.46
CA ILE A 21 -1.72 -0.97 20.68
C ILE A 21 -0.93 -1.55 21.87
N ALA A 22 -0.09 -2.57 21.64
CA ALA A 22 0.70 -3.20 22.70
C ALA A 22 1.69 -2.22 23.36
N ARG A 23 2.38 -1.41 22.54
CA ARG A 23 3.27 -0.35 23.04
C ARG A 23 2.48 0.73 23.75
N SER A 24 1.37 1.21 23.16
CA SER A 24 0.52 2.24 23.78
C SER A 24 0.05 1.82 25.18
N ALA A 25 -0.45 0.59 25.32
CA ALA A 25 -0.93 0.06 26.59
C ALA A 25 0.19 -0.07 27.64
N ALA A 26 1.39 -0.51 27.22
CA ALA A 26 2.55 -0.60 28.11
C ALA A 26 3.01 0.78 28.59
N VAL A 27 3.14 1.76 27.68
CA VAL A 27 3.52 3.13 28.03
C VAL A 27 2.47 3.76 28.95
N GLU A 28 1.19 3.53 28.71
CA GLU A 28 0.10 4.00 29.55
C GLU A 28 0.23 3.49 31.00
N GLN A 29 0.57 2.21 31.18
CA GLN A 29 0.82 1.64 32.52
C GLN A 29 1.99 2.31 33.23
N VAL A 30 3.09 2.57 32.50
CA VAL A 30 4.25 3.27 33.05
C VAL A 30 3.90 4.69 33.47
N VAL A 31 3.18 5.44 32.62
CA VAL A 31 2.74 6.80 32.95
C VAL A 31 1.83 6.82 34.18
N ARG A 32 0.85 5.91 34.27
CA ARG A 32 -0.02 5.80 35.46
C ARG A 32 0.78 5.53 36.74
N ARG A 33 1.83 4.72 36.65
CA ARG A 33 2.73 4.44 37.79
C ARG A 33 3.54 5.68 38.19
N ILE A 34 4.01 6.47 37.22
CA ILE A 34 4.67 7.76 37.48
C ILE A 34 3.68 8.75 38.12
N GLU A 35 2.45 8.85 37.61
CA GLU A 35 1.40 9.73 38.14
C GLU A 35 1.05 9.39 39.61
N THR A 36 1.10 8.11 39.99
CA THR A 36 0.66 7.65 41.32
C THR A 36 1.78 7.72 42.37
N GLU A 37 2.99 7.30 42.01
CA GLU A 37 4.07 7.01 42.97
C GLU A 37 5.43 7.62 42.57
N GLY A 38 5.52 8.21 41.37
CA GLY A 38 6.77 8.66 40.78
C GLY A 38 7.14 10.12 41.06
N PRO A 39 8.42 10.49 40.85
CA PRO A 39 8.84 11.88 40.86
C PRO A 39 8.21 12.60 39.68
N ALA A 40 7.64 13.78 39.95
CA ALA A 40 6.92 14.58 38.96
C ALA A 40 7.77 14.91 37.71
N GLY A 41 9.09 15.07 37.84
CA GLY A 41 9.98 15.35 36.72
C GLY A 41 10.06 14.25 35.65
N LEU A 42 9.59 13.02 35.90
CA LEU A 42 9.49 11.99 34.87
C LEU A 42 8.20 12.08 34.04
N LEU A 43 7.22 12.87 34.45
CA LEU A 43 5.93 12.98 33.75
C LEU A 43 6.09 13.59 32.36
N ALA A 44 6.99 14.57 32.18
CA ALA A 44 7.24 15.18 30.87
C ALA A 44 7.63 14.12 29.83
N ARG A 45 8.65 13.31 30.16
CA ARG A 45 9.10 12.20 29.32
C ARG A 45 8.05 11.11 29.13
N GLY A 46 7.31 10.80 30.19
CA GLY A 46 6.22 9.83 30.16
C GLY A 46 5.12 10.24 29.18
N TYR A 47 4.64 11.49 29.27
CA TYR A 47 3.65 12.03 28.35
C TYR A 47 4.16 12.11 26.91
N ALA A 48 5.41 12.53 26.69
CA ALA A 48 6.02 12.53 25.35
C ALA A 48 5.94 11.14 24.69
N ASN A 49 6.31 10.10 25.44
CA ASN A 49 6.22 8.71 24.97
C ASN A 49 4.79 8.26 24.73
N LEU A 50 3.86 8.62 25.62
CA LEU A 50 2.46 8.21 25.53
C LEU A 50 1.75 8.86 24.35
N VAL A 51 1.87 10.19 24.20
CA VAL A 51 1.28 10.95 23.08
C VAL A 51 1.81 10.41 21.75
N ARG A 52 3.14 10.23 21.62
CA ARG A 52 3.74 9.65 20.41
C ARG A 52 3.24 8.23 20.14
N SER A 53 3.10 7.40 21.17
CA SER A 53 2.64 6.01 21.01
C SER A 53 1.18 5.96 20.57
N TYR A 54 0.31 6.81 21.11
CA TYR A 54 -1.08 6.88 20.66
C TYR A 54 -1.21 7.40 19.22
N VAL A 55 -0.53 8.50 18.88
CA VAL A 55 -0.65 9.09 17.53
C VAL A 55 -0.14 8.16 16.44
N TRP A 56 1.04 7.58 16.62
CA TRP A 56 1.63 6.71 15.60
C TRP A 56 1.26 5.22 15.77
N GLY A 57 0.59 4.88 16.87
CA GLY A 57 0.03 3.55 17.12
C GLY A 57 -1.40 3.36 16.59
N GLY A 58 -2.00 4.38 15.96
CA GLY A 58 -3.35 4.32 15.39
C GLY A 58 -4.47 4.65 16.39
N GLU A 59 -4.14 5.30 17.52
CA GLU A 59 -5.07 5.64 18.61
C GLU A 59 -5.10 7.16 18.85
N VAL A 60 -5.08 7.96 17.78
CA VAL A 60 -4.86 9.42 17.82
C VAL A 60 -5.80 10.13 18.83
N GLU A 61 -7.07 9.74 18.90
CA GLU A 61 -8.03 10.32 19.84
C GLU A 61 -7.61 10.20 21.31
N LYS A 62 -6.93 9.10 21.68
CA LYS A 62 -6.45 8.89 23.05
C LYS A 62 -5.30 9.82 23.43
N ALA A 63 -4.65 10.47 22.45
CA ALA A 63 -3.53 11.37 22.70
C ALA A 63 -3.94 12.74 23.26
N PHE A 64 -5.18 13.20 23.03
CA PHE A 64 -5.62 14.55 23.42
C PHE A 64 -5.58 14.79 24.94
N VAL A 65 -6.03 13.82 25.74
CA VAL A 65 -6.04 13.94 27.20
C VAL A 65 -4.63 13.94 27.79
N PRO A 66 -3.74 12.97 27.48
CA PRO A 66 -2.34 13.03 27.87
C PRO A 66 -1.64 14.32 27.43
N PHE A 67 -1.89 14.79 26.20
CA PHE A 67 -1.29 16.03 25.72
C PHE A 67 -1.74 17.24 26.54
N THR A 68 -3.03 17.35 26.86
CA THR A 68 -3.56 18.42 27.73
C THR A 68 -2.97 18.35 29.13
N ARG A 69 -2.76 17.15 29.68
CA ARG A 69 -2.09 16.95 30.98
C ARG A 69 -0.61 17.35 30.92
N TRP A 70 0.05 17.07 29.80
CA TRP A 70 1.45 17.44 29.59
C TRP A 70 1.62 18.96 29.59
N LEU A 71 0.76 19.69 28.85
CA LEU A 71 0.75 21.16 28.84
C LEU A 71 0.48 21.74 30.23
N ARG A 72 -0.49 21.20 30.97
CA ARG A 72 -0.77 21.64 32.34
C ARG A 72 0.41 21.41 33.28
N HIS A 73 1.08 20.27 33.14
CA HIS A 73 2.26 19.96 33.94
C HIS A 73 3.39 20.95 33.66
N TYR A 74 3.56 21.36 32.40
CA TYR A 74 4.49 22.43 32.03
C TYR A 74 4.10 23.78 32.65
N ASP A 75 2.81 24.13 32.66
CA ASP A 75 2.34 25.39 33.25
C ASP A 75 2.50 25.45 34.77
N GLU A 76 2.24 24.34 35.45
CA GLU A 76 2.31 24.23 36.91
C GLU A 76 3.75 24.09 37.41
N HIS A 77 4.61 23.40 36.64
CA HIS A 77 5.96 23.01 37.03
C HIS A 77 6.99 23.18 35.90
N PRO A 78 7.16 24.39 35.34
CA PRO A 78 8.12 24.61 34.25
C PRO A 78 9.57 24.29 34.65
N GLU A 79 9.90 24.37 35.94
CA GLU A 79 11.22 24.05 36.49
C GLU A 79 11.60 22.56 36.38
N LEU A 80 10.62 21.68 36.14
CA LEU A 80 10.83 20.24 36.02
C LEU A 80 11.12 19.80 34.57
N PHE A 81 10.98 20.70 33.60
CA PHE A 81 11.21 20.40 32.20
C PHE A 81 12.66 20.71 31.81
N THR A 82 13.30 19.73 31.17
CA THR A 82 14.55 20.01 30.47
C THR A 82 14.27 20.79 29.17
N PRO A 83 15.30 21.42 28.56
CA PRO A 83 15.17 22.00 27.22
C PRO A 83 14.58 21.00 26.22
N ASP A 84 15.07 19.75 26.21
CA ASP A 84 14.61 18.69 25.32
C ASP A 84 13.13 18.31 25.56
N ASP A 85 12.69 18.26 26.83
CA ASP A 85 11.29 18.01 27.17
C ASP A 85 10.37 19.11 26.64
N SER A 86 10.81 20.37 26.78
CA SER A 86 10.07 21.54 26.30
C SER A 86 10.00 21.56 24.78
N GLU A 87 11.13 21.30 24.11
CA GLU A 87 11.21 21.20 22.65
C GLU A 87 10.30 20.10 22.12
N SER A 88 10.35 18.90 22.70
CA SER A 88 9.49 17.77 22.33
C SER A 88 8.00 18.08 22.51
N MET A 89 7.64 18.82 23.56
CA MET A 89 6.27 19.27 23.82
C MET A 89 5.80 20.28 22.77
N PHE A 90 6.59 21.34 22.51
CA PHE A 90 6.25 22.36 21.52
C PHE A 90 6.20 21.80 20.10
N TRP A 91 7.10 20.88 19.78
CA TRP A 91 7.07 20.10 18.55
C TRP A 91 5.77 19.31 18.42
N SER A 92 5.39 18.63 19.50
CA SER A 92 4.16 17.83 19.53
C SER A 92 2.90 18.68 19.33
N PHE A 93 2.93 19.92 19.83
CA PHE A 93 1.82 20.87 19.68
C PHE A 93 1.46 21.10 18.21
N ARG A 94 2.44 21.23 17.31
CA ARG A 94 2.23 21.53 15.88
C ARG A 94 1.25 20.57 15.22
N TRP A 95 1.49 19.27 15.37
CA TRP A 95 0.59 18.28 14.78
C TRP A 95 -0.62 18.02 15.68
N MET A 96 -0.54 18.12 17.01
CA MET A 96 -1.71 17.91 17.87
C MET A 96 -2.86 18.90 17.60
N VAL A 97 -2.57 20.17 17.25
CA VAL A 97 -3.61 21.14 16.86
C VAL A 97 -4.27 20.71 15.56
N SER A 98 -3.49 20.43 14.52
CA SER A 98 -4.03 19.90 13.26
C SER A 98 -4.87 18.64 13.47
N ARG A 99 -4.44 17.71 14.34
CA ARG A 99 -5.19 16.49 14.69
C ARG A 99 -6.53 16.78 15.37
N CYS A 100 -6.68 17.89 16.09
CA CYS A 100 -8.00 18.27 16.62
C CYS A 100 -9.02 18.50 15.49
N MET A 101 -8.56 18.94 14.32
CA MET A 101 -9.41 19.19 13.15
C MET A 101 -9.83 17.90 12.43
N ASP A 102 -9.16 16.77 12.70
CA ASP A 102 -9.41 15.47 12.07
C ASP A 102 -10.62 14.71 12.65
N PHE A 103 -11.27 15.27 13.67
CA PHE A 103 -12.36 14.62 14.43
C PHE A 103 -13.60 15.52 14.48
N PRO A 104 -14.75 15.11 13.90
CA PRO A 104 -15.95 15.95 13.87
C PRO A 104 -16.57 16.14 15.27
N GLN A 105 -16.27 15.25 16.21
CA GLN A 105 -16.74 15.35 17.60
C GLN A 105 -16.02 16.42 18.42
N VAL A 106 -14.83 16.90 17.99
CA VAL A 106 -14.12 17.97 18.68
C VAL A 106 -14.83 19.30 18.38
N PRO A 107 -15.39 20.00 19.39
CA PRO A 107 -16.20 21.19 19.14
C PRO A 107 -15.40 22.34 18.51
N PHE A 108 -16.07 23.14 17.66
CA PHE A 108 -15.51 24.35 17.05
C PHE A 108 -14.74 25.23 18.05
N GLU A 109 -15.38 25.55 19.18
CA GLU A 109 -14.80 26.46 20.18
C GLU A 109 -13.56 25.88 20.86
N GLN A 110 -13.46 24.56 20.96
CA GLN A 110 -12.27 23.90 21.50
C GLN A 110 -11.08 24.03 20.56
N ILE A 111 -11.32 23.98 19.25
CA ILE A 111 -10.27 24.14 18.23
C ILE A 111 -9.78 25.58 18.18
N GLU A 112 -10.69 26.56 18.17
CA GLU A 112 -10.36 27.98 18.29
C GLU A 112 -9.55 28.28 19.57
N ALA A 113 -9.98 27.74 20.71
CA ALA A 113 -9.26 27.90 21.97
C ALA A 113 -7.87 27.28 21.93
N THR A 114 -7.71 26.11 21.30
CA THR A 114 -6.43 25.39 21.18
C THR A 114 -5.47 26.14 20.26
N LEU A 115 -5.95 26.68 19.14
CA LEU A 115 -5.18 27.53 18.23
C LEU A 115 -4.70 28.82 18.91
N ALA A 116 -5.60 29.50 19.63
CA ALA A 116 -5.26 30.71 20.37
C ALA A 116 -4.26 30.42 21.50
N ASP A 117 -4.36 29.25 22.13
CA ASP A 117 -3.41 28.82 23.17
C ASP A 117 -2.02 28.51 22.58
N MET A 118 -1.97 27.80 21.45
CA MET A 118 -0.74 27.55 20.71
C MET A 118 -0.04 28.86 20.33
N GLU A 119 -0.77 29.80 19.73
CA GLU A 119 -0.23 31.13 19.36
C GLU A 119 0.37 31.86 20.57
N ARG A 120 -0.39 31.90 21.68
CA ARG A 120 0.04 32.57 22.91
C ARG A 120 1.33 31.95 23.45
N ARG A 121 1.39 30.61 23.55
CA ARG A 121 2.55 29.90 24.12
C ARG A 121 3.78 30.03 23.24
N TYR A 122 3.62 29.93 21.92
CA TYR A 122 4.70 30.14 20.98
C TYR A 122 5.27 31.56 21.10
N ALA A 123 4.40 32.57 21.29
CA ALA A 123 4.83 33.96 21.43
C ALA A 123 5.59 34.20 22.74
N VAL A 124 5.12 33.62 23.84
CA VAL A 124 5.79 33.68 25.15
C VAL A 124 7.15 32.96 25.10
N ALA A 125 7.23 31.82 24.41
CA ALA A 125 8.46 31.04 24.27
C ALA A 125 9.44 31.62 23.22
N GLY A 126 9.03 32.64 22.44
CA GLY A 126 9.86 33.22 21.38
C GLY A 126 10.10 32.30 20.18
N LEU A 127 9.19 31.35 19.94
CA LEU A 127 9.27 30.39 18.84
C LEU A 127 8.78 30.98 17.51
N ALA A 128 9.21 30.38 16.39
CA ALA A 128 8.72 30.75 15.06
C ALA A 128 7.21 30.51 14.93
N MET A 129 6.53 31.41 14.21
CA MET A 129 5.06 31.40 14.08
C MET A 129 4.56 30.63 12.85
N ASP A 130 5.44 30.01 12.07
CA ASP A 130 5.08 29.36 10.81
C ASP A 130 4.05 28.24 11.00
N ALA A 131 4.24 27.36 11.98
CA ALA A 131 3.29 26.29 12.30
C ALA A 131 1.93 26.85 12.77
N VAL A 132 1.93 27.92 13.57
CA VAL A 132 0.70 28.59 14.03
C VAL A 132 -0.08 29.17 12.84
N ARG A 133 0.63 29.84 11.93
CA ARG A 133 0.02 30.44 10.73
C ARG A 133 -0.51 29.37 9.77
N LEU A 134 0.18 28.24 9.65
CA LEU A 134 -0.27 27.08 8.88
C LEU A 134 -1.60 26.54 9.41
N ASP A 135 -1.69 26.25 10.71
CA ASP A 135 -2.92 25.70 11.31
C ASP A 135 -4.08 26.71 11.26
N GLN A 136 -3.81 28.01 11.45
CA GLN A 136 -4.81 29.06 11.27
C GLN A 136 -5.33 29.12 9.83
N PHE A 137 -4.46 28.98 8.84
CA PHE A 137 -4.83 28.89 7.43
C PHE A 137 -5.67 27.64 7.15
N HIS A 138 -5.20 26.45 7.55
CA HIS A 138 -5.95 25.20 7.36
C HIS A 138 -7.32 25.26 8.01
N TRP A 139 -7.41 25.82 9.22
CA TRP A 139 -8.67 25.93 9.93
C TRP A 139 -9.66 26.85 9.20
N ALA A 140 -9.20 28.02 8.75
CA ALA A 140 -10.02 28.91 7.93
C ALA A 140 -10.43 28.26 6.61
N TRP A 141 -9.54 27.48 5.98
CA TRP A 141 -9.84 26.74 4.76
C TRP A 141 -10.93 25.70 4.97
N LEU A 142 -10.85 24.86 6.01
CA LEU A 142 -11.88 23.87 6.34
C LEU A 142 -13.25 24.50 6.60
N GLN A 143 -13.29 25.75 7.11
CA GLN A 143 -14.54 26.49 7.30
C GLN A 143 -15.14 27.04 5.99
N GLY A 144 -14.35 27.14 4.91
CA GLY A 144 -14.71 27.95 3.75
C GLY A 144 -14.74 29.44 4.08
N SER A 145 -13.89 29.89 5.01
CA SER A 145 -13.87 31.28 5.48
C SER A 145 -13.44 32.26 4.38
N PRO A 146 -14.00 33.48 4.31
CA PRO A 146 -13.52 34.51 3.40
C PRO A 146 -12.08 34.97 3.70
N GLU A 147 -11.56 34.66 4.90
CA GLU A 147 -10.19 35.02 5.32
C GLU A 147 -9.13 34.00 4.85
N THR A 148 -9.53 32.86 4.27
CA THR A 148 -8.60 31.76 3.93
C THR A 148 -7.42 32.23 3.07
N GLU A 149 -7.67 32.99 2.00
CA GLU A 149 -6.61 33.46 1.11
C GLU A 149 -5.65 34.43 1.83
N GLN A 150 -6.16 35.29 2.72
CA GLN A 150 -5.31 36.16 3.52
C GLN A 150 -4.38 35.35 4.43
N LYS A 151 -4.94 34.38 5.17
CA LYS A 151 -4.17 33.53 6.10
C LYS A 151 -3.16 32.65 5.35
N TYR A 152 -3.51 32.17 4.16
CA TYR A 152 -2.57 31.48 3.27
C TYR A 152 -1.33 32.35 2.98
N TRP A 153 -1.53 33.61 2.56
CA TRP A 153 -0.39 34.50 2.28
C TRP A 153 0.37 34.93 3.54
N GLU A 154 -0.29 35.04 4.69
CA GLU A 154 0.37 35.27 5.97
C GLU A 154 1.31 34.10 6.31
N TRP A 155 0.84 32.86 6.17
CA TRP A 155 1.67 31.67 6.35
C TRP A 155 2.85 31.62 5.37
N VAL A 156 2.61 31.75 4.06
CA VAL A 156 3.65 31.70 3.02
C VAL A 156 4.76 32.74 3.25
N ARG A 157 4.42 33.91 3.80
CA ARG A 157 5.38 34.99 4.09
C ARG A 157 6.05 34.88 5.46
N THR A 158 5.56 34.00 6.33
CA THR A 158 6.14 33.81 7.66
C THR A 158 7.45 33.03 7.51
N PRO A 159 8.59 33.56 7.99
CA PRO A 159 9.86 32.85 7.95
C PRO A 159 9.75 31.53 8.72
N ARG A 160 10.26 30.45 8.11
CA ARG A 160 10.35 29.13 8.72
C ARG A 160 11.65 29.01 9.51
N ALA A 161 11.63 28.30 10.63
CA ALA A 161 12.89 27.85 11.24
C ALA A 161 13.39 26.57 10.54
N ALA A 162 14.71 26.40 10.46
CA ALA A 162 15.34 25.31 9.71
C ALA A 162 15.09 23.93 10.32
N GLU A 163 14.76 23.87 11.61
CA GLU A 163 14.57 22.62 12.35
C GLU A 163 13.12 22.11 12.37
N ASP A 164 12.15 22.85 11.79
CA ASP A 164 10.80 22.92 12.39
C ASP A 164 9.64 22.11 11.76
N THR A 165 9.64 21.75 10.47
CA THR A 165 8.57 20.94 9.85
C THR A 165 9.10 20.28 8.58
N CYS A 166 8.53 19.13 8.16
CA CYS A 166 8.90 18.52 6.89
C CYS A 166 8.51 19.45 5.73
N THR A 167 9.49 20.08 5.09
CA THR A 167 9.28 20.98 3.95
C THR A 167 8.46 20.35 2.83
N LEU A 168 8.65 19.06 2.58
CA LEU A 168 7.88 18.37 1.56
C LEU A 168 6.38 18.29 1.90
N CYS A 169 6.03 18.06 3.17
CA CYS A 169 4.64 17.97 3.60
C CYS A 169 3.93 19.32 3.47
N ASP A 170 4.60 20.42 3.82
CA ASP A 170 4.07 21.77 3.63
C ASP A 170 3.87 22.10 2.15
N MET A 171 4.82 21.70 1.31
CA MET A 171 4.73 21.86 -0.15
C MET A 171 3.57 21.07 -0.75
N ALA A 172 3.35 19.86 -0.25
CA ALA A 172 2.23 19.02 -0.64
C ALA A 172 0.88 19.61 -0.21
N GLY A 173 0.77 20.10 1.03
CA GLY A 173 -0.44 20.78 1.52
C GLY A 173 -0.75 22.07 0.76
N GLU A 174 0.27 22.90 0.51
CA GLU A 174 0.15 24.11 -0.30
C GLU A 174 -0.31 23.81 -1.74
N ALA A 175 0.31 22.81 -2.38
CA ALA A 175 -0.07 22.41 -3.72
C ALA A 175 -1.52 21.92 -3.78
N HIS A 176 -1.98 21.18 -2.77
CA HIS A 176 -3.36 20.75 -2.66
C HIS A 176 -4.33 21.95 -2.58
N TYR A 177 -4.05 22.94 -1.71
CA TYR A 177 -4.85 24.16 -1.65
C TYR A 177 -4.89 24.93 -2.98
N LEU A 178 -3.73 25.08 -3.64
CA LEU A 178 -3.65 25.74 -4.94
C LEU A 178 -4.50 24.99 -5.98
N ALA A 179 -4.44 23.66 -6.02
CA ALA A 179 -5.24 22.86 -6.95
C ALA A 179 -6.75 23.00 -6.70
N GLU A 180 -7.20 22.88 -5.44
CA GLU A 180 -8.62 22.99 -5.05
C GLU A 180 -9.23 24.37 -5.33
N THR A 181 -8.39 25.40 -5.37
CA THR A 181 -8.78 26.77 -5.71
C THR A 181 -8.61 27.11 -7.20
N GLY A 182 -8.40 26.09 -8.05
CA GLY A 182 -8.30 26.22 -9.51
C GLY A 182 -6.92 26.65 -10.03
N ARG A 183 -5.90 26.73 -9.17
CA ARG A 183 -4.52 27.13 -9.49
C ARG A 183 -3.62 25.91 -9.74
N VAL A 184 -4.12 24.90 -10.44
CA VAL A 184 -3.44 23.60 -10.67
C VAL A 184 -2.03 23.75 -11.29
N ALA A 185 -1.83 24.71 -12.19
CA ALA A 185 -0.50 24.96 -12.76
C ALA A 185 0.54 25.43 -11.72
N GLN A 186 0.11 26.25 -10.75
CA GLN A 186 0.96 26.70 -9.65
C GLN A 186 1.25 25.54 -8.68
N ALA A 187 0.27 24.68 -8.43
CA ALA A 187 0.46 23.46 -7.63
C ALA A 187 1.55 22.55 -8.24
N VAL A 188 1.52 22.33 -9.56
CA VAL A 188 2.55 21.55 -10.27
C VAL A 188 3.93 22.21 -10.16
N GLU A 189 4.02 23.53 -10.36
CA GLU A 189 5.28 24.26 -10.21
C GLU A 189 5.83 24.12 -8.79
N ARG A 190 4.95 24.20 -7.78
CA ARG A 190 5.32 24.03 -6.38
C ARG A 190 5.90 22.64 -6.12
N LEU A 191 5.20 21.59 -6.53
CA LEU A 191 5.65 20.20 -6.34
C LEU A 191 6.91 19.85 -7.15
N ALA A 192 7.09 20.44 -8.34
CA ALA A 192 8.30 20.22 -9.14
C ALA A 192 9.58 20.71 -8.43
N ARG A 193 9.48 21.72 -7.56
CA ARG A 193 10.61 22.19 -6.73
C ARG A 193 10.94 21.21 -5.59
N ALA A 194 9.95 20.44 -5.16
CA ALA A 194 10.07 19.52 -4.03
C ALA A 194 11.07 18.39 -4.28
N THR A 195 11.30 18.03 -5.54
CA THR A 195 12.23 16.94 -5.92
C THR A 195 13.70 17.23 -5.61
N ASN A 196 14.03 18.46 -5.19
CA ASN A 196 15.40 18.87 -4.82
C ASN A 196 15.60 18.96 -3.30
N GLU A 197 14.59 18.68 -2.48
CA GLU A 197 14.65 18.78 -1.03
C GLU A 197 14.96 17.42 -0.37
N PRO A 198 15.57 17.40 0.83
CA PRO A 198 15.73 16.18 1.62
C PRO A 198 14.36 15.55 1.90
N ALA A 199 14.21 14.28 1.54
CA ALA A 199 12.93 13.59 1.64
C ALA A 199 12.75 12.84 2.97
N CYS A 200 11.57 12.97 3.58
CA CYS A 200 11.10 11.98 4.54
C CYS A 200 10.66 10.69 3.81
N GLU A 201 10.42 9.61 4.56
CA GLU A 201 10.10 8.31 3.97
C GLU A 201 8.75 8.28 3.23
N SER A 202 7.76 9.07 3.66
CA SER A 202 6.37 8.97 3.20
C SER A 202 5.98 9.92 2.08
N GLU A 203 6.48 11.16 2.14
CA GLU A 203 6.00 12.25 1.29
C GLU A 203 6.32 12.12 -0.20
N PRO A 204 7.46 11.54 -0.64
CA PRO A 204 7.78 11.45 -2.06
C PRO A 204 6.73 10.73 -2.89
N ALA A 205 6.11 9.68 -2.35
CA ALA A 205 5.05 8.96 -3.05
C ALA A 205 3.76 9.78 -3.16
N GLY A 206 3.39 10.52 -2.10
CA GLY A 206 2.19 11.38 -2.08
C GLY A 206 2.28 12.53 -3.08
N ILE A 207 3.45 13.18 -3.17
CA ILE A 207 3.74 14.20 -4.19
C ILE A 207 3.59 13.63 -5.60
N MET A 208 4.09 12.41 -5.86
CA MET A 208 3.95 11.78 -7.18
C MET A 208 2.50 11.44 -7.53
N ALA A 209 1.68 11.06 -6.55
CA ALA A 209 0.24 10.86 -6.73
C ALA A 209 -0.48 12.18 -7.09
N GLN A 210 -0.19 13.28 -6.40
CA GLN A 210 -0.71 14.60 -6.73
C GLN A 210 -0.28 15.07 -8.11
N LEU A 211 1.01 14.94 -8.46
CA LEU A 211 1.51 15.29 -9.78
C LEU A 211 0.84 14.49 -10.90
N ALA A 212 0.56 13.20 -10.68
CA ALA A 212 -0.16 12.37 -11.65
C ALA A 212 -1.55 12.94 -11.94
N GLU A 213 -2.31 13.27 -10.90
CA GLU A 213 -3.63 13.86 -11.05
C GLU A 213 -3.59 15.26 -11.67
N TYR A 214 -2.72 16.14 -11.20
CA TYR A 214 -2.65 17.53 -11.67
C TYR A 214 -2.23 17.61 -13.15
N HIS A 215 -1.29 16.77 -13.58
CA HIS A 215 -0.95 16.66 -15.00
C HIS A 215 -2.11 16.13 -15.83
N LEU A 216 -2.92 15.20 -15.31
CA LEU A 216 -4.13 14.76 -15.98
C LEU A 216 -5.15 15.90 -16.14
N THR A 217 -5.35 16.68 -15.08
CA THR A 217 -6.23 17.86 -15.09
C THR A 217 -5.77 18.94 -16.07
N LEU A 218 -4.45 19.12 -16.23
CA LEU A 218 -3.88 20.05 -17.22
C LEU A 218 -3.86 19.51 -18.66
N GLY A 219 -4.31 18.27 -18.88
CA GLY A 219 -4.31 17.65 -20.22
C GLY A 219 -2.94 17.16 -20.69
N ASP A 220 -2.01 16.88 -19.78
CA ASP A 220 -0.67 16.35 -20.04
C ASP A 220 -0.58 14.83 -19.67
N PRO A 221 -1.21 13.91 -20.42
CA PRO A 221 -1.29 12.49 -20.04
C PRO A 221 0.09 11.84 -19.91
N GLU A 222 1.07 12.23 -20.73
CA GLU A 222 2.41 11.64 -20.65
C GLU A 222 3.13 11.97 -19.32
N LYS A 223 3.02 13.22 -18.85
CA LYS A 223 3.59 13.61 -17.55
C LYS A 223 2.84 12.92 -16.42
N ALA A 224 1.52 12.77 -16.57
CA ALA A 224 0.67 12.08 -15.62
C ALA A 224 1.09 10.60 -15.45
N VAL A 225 1.29 9.87 -16.56
CA VAL A 225 1.78 8.48 -16.55
C VAL A 225 3.18 8.38 -15.94
N ARG A 226 4.08 9.32 -16.24
CA ARG A 226 5.44 9.34 -15.64
C ARG A 226 5.38 9.51 -14.13
N ALA A 227 4.55 10.43 -13.62
CA ALA A 227 4.36 10.65 -12.19
C ALA A 227 3.72 9.43 -11.52
N TYR A 228 2.69 8.83 -12.14
CA TYR A 228 2.07 7.60 -11.66
C TYR A 228 3.08 6.45 -11.51
N ARG A 229 3.89 6.19 -12.55
CA ARG A 229 4.93 5.16 -12.50
C ARG A 229 6.02 5.47 -11.46
N ALA A 230 6.31 6.74 -11.22
CA ALA A 230 7.22 7.14 -10.13
C ALA A 230 6.61 6.86 -8.76
N CYS A 231 5.31 7.14 -8.58
CA CYS A 231 4.56 6.80 -7.38
C CYS A 231 4.62 5.28 -7.11
N LEU A 232 4.35 4.44 -8.11
CA LEU A 232 4.37 2.97 -7.97
C LEU A 232 5.71 2.44 -7.47
N ARG A 233 6.83 2.98 -7.95
CA ARG A 233 8.17 2.57 -7.48
C ARG A 233 8.42 2.86 -6.00
N LEU A 234 7.70 3.84 -5.45
CA LEU A 234 7.83 4.29 -4.06
C LEU A 234 6.80 3.61 -3.13
N LEU A 235 5.85 2.84 -3.66
CA LEU A 235 4.84 2.12 -2.84
C LEU A 235 5.41 0.99 -1.97
N PRO A 236 6.35 0.13 -2.44
CA PRO A 236 6.82 -1.00 -1.66
C PRO A 236 7.49 -0.62 -0.34
N SER A 237 7.96 0.63 -0.19
CA SER A 237 8.57 1.15 1.04
C SER A 237 7.57 1.58 2.13
N LYS A 238 6.26 1.34 1.95
CA LYS A 238 5.14 1.62 2.91
C LYS A 238 5.21 2.99 3.60
N THR A 239 4.35 3.92 3.21
CA THR A 239 3.76 5.00 4.07
C THR A 239 2.89 5.99 3.27
N LEU A 240 2.16 5.54 2.23
CA LEU A 240 1.12 6.41 1.67
C LEU A 240 -0.03 6.56 2.66
N ASN A 241 -0.47 7.80 2.86
CA ASN A 241 -1.67 8.12 3.62
C ASN A 241 -2.93 7.72 2.83
N ALA A 242 -4.06 7.69 3.53
CA ALA A 242 -5.34 7.29 2.94
C ALA A 242 -5.74 8.20 1.75
N ASP A 243 -5.53 9.51 1.85
CA ASP A 243 -5.81 10.46 0.76
C ASP A 243 -5.10 10.06 -0.54
N SER A 244 -3.78 9.85 -0.49
CA SER A 244 -2.97 9.52 -1.67
C SER A 244 -3.39 8.20 -2.32
N LEU A 245 -3.82 7.21 -1.50
CA LEU A 245 -4.29 5.92 -2.00
C LEU A 245 -5.62 6.06 -2.75
N GLY A 246 -6.55 6.85 -2.19
CA GLY A 246 -7.82 7.18 -2.84
C GLY A 246 -7.59 7.95 -4.14
N ARG A 247 -6.70 8.95 -4.11
CA ARG A 247 -6.33 9.78 -5.25
C ARG A 247 -5.81 8.97 -6.44
N ILE A 248 -5.03 7.91 -6.19
CA ILE A 248 -4.58 6.98 -7.25
C ILE A 248 -5.77 6.27 -7.91
N ALA A 249 -6.74 5.80 -7.13
CA ALA A 249 -7.93 5.15 -7.68
C ALA A 249 -8.75 6.12 -8.55
N LEU A 250 -8.92 7.36 -8.09
CA LEU A 250 -9.56 8.43 -8.86
C LEU A 250 -8.81 8.78 -10.13
N PHE A 251 -7.47 8.91 -10.06
CA PHE A 251 -6.61 9.14 -11.22
C PHE A 251 -6.79 8.06 -12.29
N LEU A 252 -6.77 6.78 -11.90
CA LEU A 252 -6.97 5.66 -12.80
C LEU A 252 -8.37 5.68 -13.44
N ALA A 253 -9.41 5.94 -12.65
CA ALA A 253 -10.78 6.02 -13.15
C ALA A 253 -10.96 7.19 -14.14
N ARG A 254 -10.41 8.37 -13.83
CA ARG A 254 -10.39 9.53 -14.73
C ARG A 254 -9.58 9.24 -16.00
N GLY A 255 -8.50 8.49 -15.88
CA GLY A 255 -7.66 8.06 -16.98
C GLY A 255 -8.24 6.95 -17.86
N GLY A 256 -9.47 6.48 -17.60
CA GLY A 256 -10.10 5.40 -18.38
C GLY A 256 -9.50 4.01 -18.09
N GLN A 257 -9.13 3.74 -16.83
CA GLN A 257 -8.54 2.48 -16.38
C GLN A 257 -9.43 1.82 -15.30
N PRO A 258 -10.66 1.38 -15.64
CA PRO A 258 -11.67 1.01 -14.65
C PRO A 258 -11.29 -0.20 -13.79
N GLU A 259 -10.71 -1.25 -14.37
CA GLU A 259 -10.28 -2.43 -13.63
C GLU A 259 -9.14 -2.10 -12.67
N ARG A 260 -8.16 -1.29 -13.12
CA ARG A 260 -7.04 -0.87 -12.26
C ARG A 260 -7.53 -0.01 -11.09
N ALA A 261 -8.48 0.89 -11.35
CA ALA A 261 -9.06 1.75 -10.32
C ALA A 261 -9.73 0.92 -9.22
N LEU A 262 -10.58 -0.04 -9.58
CA LEU A 262 -11.26 -0.90 -8.59
C LEU A 262 -10.29 -1.83 -7.86
N ARG A 263 -9.30 -2.40 -8.55
CA ARG A 263 -8.26 -3.21 -7.89
C ARG A 263 -7.49 -2.41 -6.85
N ARG A 264 -7.28 -1.11 -7.08
CA ARG A 264 -6.65 -0.24 -6.08
C ARG A 264 -7.52 -0.10 -4.82
N VAL A 265 -8.84 0.05 -5.01
CA VAL A 265 -9.79 0.06 -3.89
C VAL A 265 -9.80 -1.27 -3.14
N GLU A 266 -9.81 -2.40 -3.86
CA GLU A 266 -9.76 -3.74 -3.26
C GLU A 266 -8.48 -3.97 -2.42
N ALA A 267 -7.33 -3.50 -2.90
CA ALA A 267 -6.05 -3.63 -2.22
C ALA A 267 -6.00 -2.86 -0.89
N ASP A 268 -6.70 -1.71 -0.83
CA ASP A 268 -6.73 -0.80 0.31
C ASP A 268 -8.06 -0.84 1.08
N GLN A 269 -8.89 -1.87 0.85
CA GLN A 269 -10.31 -1.93 1.28
C GLN A 269 -10.54 -1.73 2.78
N ARG A 270 -9.54 -1.98 3.64
CA ARG A 270 -9.64 -1.69 5.08
C ARG A 270 -10.03 -0.22 5.34
N LEU A 271 -9.54 0.70 4.50
CA LEU A 271 -9.77 2.14 4.61
C LEU A 271 -11.21 2.54 4.28
N LEU A 272 -12.00 1.65 3.66
CA LEU A 272 -13.43 1.87 3.47
C LEU A 272 -14.16 1.86 4.82
N LEU A 273 -13.70 1.06 5.78
CA LEU A 273 -14.36 0.88 7.08
C LEU A 273 -13.63 1.58 8.22
N ASP A 274 -12.29 1.62 8.19
CA ASP A 274 -11.48 2.12 9.30
C ASP A 274 -10.17 2.81 8.85
N ALA A 275 -9.84 3.92 9.50
CA ALA A 275 -8.63 4.70 9.28
C ALA A 275 -8.16 5.33 10.61
N ALA A 276 -6.95 5.91 10.65
CA ALA A 276 -6.43 6.45 11.91
C ALA A 276 -7.26 7.64 12.44
N THR A 277 -7.91 8.38 11.55
CA THR A 277 -8.85 9.45 11.89
C THR A 277 -10.09 9.43 10.98
N PRO A 278 -11.23 9.99 11.43
CA PRO A 278 -12.41 10.18 10.59
C PRO A 278 -12.14 11.02 9.33
N ALA A 279 -11.26 12.03 9.41
CA ALA A 279 -10.87 12.85 8.26
C ALA A 279 -10.11 12.02 7.20
N GLU A 280 -9.15 11.18 7.61
CA GLU A 280 -8.44 10.28 6.69
C GLU A 280 -9.42 9.33 5.97
N ARG A 281 -10.38 8.77 6.69
CA ARG A 281 -11.44 7.94 6.10
C ARG A 281 -12.29 8.73 5.13
N MET A 282 -12.70 9.95 5.50
CA MET A 282 -13.53 10.83 4.66
C MET A 282 -12.86 11.13 3.32
N TYR A 283 -11.62 11.62 3.32
CA TYR A 283 -10.93 11.96 2.06
C TYR A 283 -10.73 10.73 1.17
N TYR A 284 -10.38 9.57 1.75
CA TYR A 284 -10.31 8.32 0.98
C TYR A 284 -11.66 7.97 0.33
N LEU A 285 -12.76 8.05 1.09
CA LEU A 285 -14.10 7.75 0.58
C LEU A 285 -14.58 8.76 -0.48
N MET A 286 -14.20 10.03 -0.39
CA MET A 286 -14.50 11.04 -1.42
C MET A 286 -13.90 10.62 -2.77
N HIS A 287 -12.60 10.31 -2.79
CA HIS A 287 -11.90 9.83 -3.99
C HIS A 287 -12.49 8.52 -4.51
N VAL A 288 -12.77 7.55 -3.62
CA VAL A 288 -13.37 6.25 -4.00
C VAL A 288 -14.77 6.44 -4.59
N ALA A 289 -15.59 7.32 -4.02
CA ALA A 289 -16.92 7.61 -4.53
C ALA A 289 -16.87 8.21 -5.94
N ALA A 290 -15.96 9.17 -6.17
CA ALA A 290 -15.74 9.74 -7.48
C ALA A 290 -15.20 8.70 -8.48
N ALA A 291 -14.23 7.87 -8.07
CA ALA A 291 -13.65 6.81 -8.89
C ALA A 291 -14.69 5.74 -9.28
N ALA A 292 -15.38 5.16 -8.30
CA ALA A 292 -16.38 4.13 -8.51
C ALA A 292 -17.55 4.64 -9.35
N ARG A 293 -17.97 5.90 -9.17
CA ARG A 293 -18.97 6.54 -10.04
C ARG A 293 -18.50 6.60 -11.49
N LEU A 294 -17.26 7.03 -11.75
CA LEU A 294 -16.72 7.07 -13.11
C LEU A 294 -16.70 5.67 -13.75
N VAL A 295 -16.32 4.64 -13.00
CA VAL A 295 -16.36 3.24 -13.47
C VAL A 295 -17.81 2.81 -13.75
N ALA A 296 -18.73 3.08 -12.83
CA ALA A 296 -20.12 2.67 -12.92
C ALA A 296 -20.89 3.33 -14.08
N LEU A 297 -20.45 4.50 -14.56
CA LEU A 297 -21.03 5.15 -15.75
C LEU A 297 -20.83 4.32 -17.03
N GLU A 298 -19.80 3.48 -17.10
CA GLU A 298 -19.55 2.60 -18.26
C GLU A 298 -19.87 1.14 -17.96
N THR A 299 -19.43 0.66 -16.80
CA THR A 299 -19.45 -0.76 -16.46
C THR A 299 -20.06 -0.93 -15.06
N PRO A 300 -21.37 -0.64 -14.89
CA PRO A 300 -22.01 -0.63 -13.57
C PRO A 300 -21.96 -1.96 -12.84
N GLU A 301 -21.94 -3.08 -13.58
CA GLU A 301 -21.88 -4.44 -13.05
C GLU A 301 -20.46 -4.97 -12.85
N MET A 302 -19.42 -4.15 -13.10
CA MET A 302 -18.05 -4.59 -12.86
C MET A 302 -17.89 -5.00 -11.40
N THR A 303 -17.50 -6.26 -11.19
CA THR A 303 -17.43 -6.87 -9.86
C THR A 303 -16.36 -6.21 -9.01
N VAL A 304 -16.66 -6.05 -7.72
CA VAL A 304 -15.70 -5.62 -6.69
C VAL A 304 -15.70 -6.64 -5.55
N ARG A 305 -14.52 -7.00 -5.06
CA ARG A 305 -14.31 -7.98 -3.99
C ARG A 305 -13.97 -7.29 -2.69
N LEU A 306 -14.99 -7.06 -1.87
CA LEU A 306 -14.89 -6.34 -0.60
C LEU A 306 -15.37 -7.21 0.57
N THR A 307 -14.69 -7.09 1.70
CA THR A 307 -15.08 -7.72 2.98
C THR A 307 -15.72 -6.67 3.89
N GLY A 308 -16.92 -6.94 4.40
CA GLY A 308 -17.60 -6.06 5.38
C GLY A 308 -18.25 -4.80 4.80
N VAL A 309 -18.12 -4.56 3.49
CA VAL A 309 -18.81 -3.49 2.76
C VAL A 309 -19.94 -4.12 1.93
N PRO A 310 -21.19 -3.63 2.00
CA PRO A 310 -22.33 -4.20 1.27
C PRO A 310 -22.34 -3.75 -0.20
N ALA A 311 -21.26 -4.04 -0.93
CA ALA A 311 -21.12 -3.73 -2.35
C ALA A 311 -20.37 -4.84 -3.08
N THR A 312 -20.96 -5.32 -4.17
CA THR A 312 -20.41 -6.37 -5.05
C THR A 312 -20.16 -5.87 -6.47
N THR A 313 -20.68 -4.68 -6.81
CA THR A 313 -20.55 -4.05 -8.12
C THR A 313 -20.06 -2.61 -8.02
N ALA A 314 -19.49 -2.08 -9.12
CA ALA A 314 -19.03 -0.69 -9.20
C ALA A 314 -20.14 0.31 -8.86
N ARG A 315 -21.38 0.04 -9.29
CA ARG A 315 -22.54 0.88 -8.98
C ARG A 315 -22.89 0.87 -7.50
N GLU A 316 -22.91 -0.29 -6.86
CA GLU A 316 -23.17 -0.41 -5.42
C GLU A 316 -22.08 0.29 -4.61
N LEU A 317 -20.80 0.09 -5.00
CA LEU A 317 -19.68 0.77 -4.37
C LEU A 317 -19.80 2.28 -4.51
N ALA A 318 -20.14 2.79 -5.70
CA ALA A 318 -20.33 4.22 -5.92
C ALA A 318 -21.47 4.81 -5.07
N ALA A 319 -22.58 4.08 -4.91
CA ALA A 319 -23.70 4.51 -4.09
C ALA A 319 -23.33 4.53 -2.60
N TRP A 320 -22.75 3.44 -2.10
CA TRP A 320 -22.38 3.28 -0.70
C TRP A 320 -21.28 4.25 -0.28
N SER A 321 -20.17 4.33 -1.03
CA SER A 321 -19.05 5.21 -0.70
C SER A 321 -19.45 6.70 -0.73
N ARG A 322 -20.33 7.09 -1.65
CA ARG A 322 -20.90 8.45 -1.70
C ARG A 322 -21.70 8.77 -0.44
N GLU A 323 -22.54 7.84 0.03
CA GLU A 323 -23.35 8.04 1.24
C GLU A 323 -22.46 8.17 2.48
N GLU A 324 -21.48 7.29 2.63
CA GLU A 324 -20.52 7.33 3.74
C GLU A 324 -19.65 8.59 3.72
N ALA A 325 -19.11 8.97 2.55
CA ALA A 325 -18.34 10.20 2.39
C ALA A 325 -19.18 11.44 2.73
N PHE A 326 -20.42 11.49 2.25
CA PHE A 326 -21.32 12.60 2.50
C PHE A 326 -21.70 12.71 3.99
N ALA A 327 -21.94 11.59 4.67
CA ALA A 327 -22.24 11.57 6.10
C ALA A 327 -21.10 12.16 6.94
N LEU A 328 -19.86 11.77 6.62
CA LEU A 328 -18.67 12.34 7.27
C LEU A 328 -18.49 13.82 6.94
N ALA A 329 -18.57 14.20 5.66
CA ALA A 329 -18.42 15.59 5.23
C ALA A 329 -19.43 16.52 5.91
N VAL A 330 -20.70 16.12 5.99
CA VAL A 330 -21.75 16.89 6.70
C VAL A 330 -21.48 16.99 8.20
N ALA A 331 -20.97 15.94 8.84
CA ALA A 331 -20.62 15.98 10.26
C ALA A 331 -19.51 17.00 10.54
N PHE A 332 -18.46 17.02 9.70
CA PHE A 332 -17.42 18.04 9.79
C PHE A 332 -17.97 19.44 9.47
N ASP A 333 -18.70 19.61 8.37
CA ASP A 333 -19.26 20.91 7.98
C ASP A 333 -20.17 21.51 9.07
N ALA A 334 -20.98 20.67 9.72
CA ALA A 334 -21.80 21.07 10.87
C ALA A 334 -20.93 21.57 12.04
N ARG A 335 -19.81 20.90 12.34
CA ARG A 335 -18.81 21.38 13.31
C ARG A 335 -18.17 22.69 12.84
N ASN A 336 -17.86 22.83 11.56
CA ASN A 336 -17.15 23.99 10.98
C ASN A 336 -18.05 25.22 10.87
N ARG A 337 -19.37 25.03 10.98
CA ARG A 337 -20.38 26.04 10.67
C ARG A 337 -20.30 26.49 9.19
N GLY A 338 -20.00 25.53 8.30
CA GLY A 338 -19.80 25.75 6.87
C GLY A 338 -20.46 24.68 6.00
N GLY A 339 -20.00 24.58 4.76
CA GLY A 339 -20.45 23.58 3.77
C GLY A 339 -19.32 23.23 2.79
N GLN A 340 -18.07 23.41 3.22
CA GLN A 340 -16.90 23.33 2.36
C GLN A 340 -16.65 21.88 1.93
N LEU A 341 -16.69 20.92 2.87
CA LEU A 341 -16.33 19.53 2.60
C LEU A 341 -17.40 18.80 1.78
N ALA A 342 -18.69 19.06 2.04
CA ALA A 342 -19.77 18.55 1.18
C ALA A 342 -19.69 19.17 -0.23
N GLY A 343 -19.27 20.44 -0.32
CA GLY A 343 -18.99 21.11 -1.59
C GLY A 343 -17.83 20.48 -2.35
N ASP A 344 -16.75 20.13 -1.66
CA ASP A 344 -15.57 19.49 -2.25
C ASP A 344 -15.90 18.07 -2.74
N LEU A 345 -16.68 17.29 -1.97
CA LEU A 345 -17.22 16.00 -2.45
C LEU A 345 -18.07 16.19 -3.72
N ALA A 346 -18.91 17.22 -3.78
CA ALA A 346 -19.71 17.50 -4.97
C ALA A 346 -18.84 17.86 -6.19
N LYS A 347 -17.74 18.61 -6.00
CA LYS A 347 -16.77 18.91 -7.07
C LYS A 347 -16.07 17.65 -7.57
N GLU A 348 -15.60 16.79 -6.66
CA GLU A 348 -14.96 15.52 -7.04
C GLU A 348 -15.94 14.60 -7.79
N LEU A 349 -17.18 14.48 -7.32
CA LEU A 349 -18.23 13.73 -8.01
C LEU A 349 -18.62 14.34 -9.36
N ALA A 350 -18.34 15.61 -9.61
CA ALA A 350 -18.54 16.27 -10.89
C ALA A 350 -17.36 16.06 -11.87
N LEU A 351 -16.21 15.51 -11.41
CA LEU A 351 -15.07 15.24 -12.27
C LEU A 351 -15.45 14.27 -13.39
N GLU A 352 -15.07 14.61 -14.61
CA GLU A 352 -15.22 13.77 -15.78
C GLU A 352 -13.94 13.01 -16.09
N ARG A 353 -14.06 12.02 -16.99
CA ARG A 353 -12.91 11.32 -17.55
C ARG A 353 -12.07 12.29 -18.38
N ALA A 354 -10.77 12.03 -18.44
CA ALA A 354 -9.89 12.72 -19.35
C ALA A 354 -10.35 12.45 -20.80
N PRO A 355 -10.29 13.45 -21.71
CA PRO A 355 -10.76 13.29 -23.09
C PRO A 355 -10.07 12.17 -23.86
N ARG A 356 -8.82 11.85 -23.49
CA ARG A 356 -8.05 10.74 -24.03
C ARG A 356 -7.71 9.78 -22.89
N PRO A 357 -8.05 8.48 -23.01
CA PRO A 357 -7.62 7.48 -22.05
C PRO A 357 -6.09 7.46 -21.92
N LEU A 358 -5.62 7.20 -20.70
CA LEU A 358 -4.20 7.03 -20.43
C LEU A 358 -3.71 5.74 -21.09
N ASP A 359 -2.59 5.85 -21.81
CA ASP A 359 -1.84 4.68 -22.23
C ASP A 359 -0.88 4.26 -21.10
N LEU A 360 -1.24 3.20 -20.39
CA LEU A 360 -0.42 2.59 -19.36
C LEU A 360 0.32 1.34 -19.85
N SER A 361 0.16 0.98 -21.13
CA SER A 361 0.83 -0.18 -21.70
C SER A 361 2.36 0.00 -21.67
N VAL A 362 3.04 -1.12 -21.49
CA VAL A 362 4.49 -1.23 -21.45
C VAL A 362 4.96 -2.01 -22.66
N LEU A 363 4.23 -3.06 -23.01
CA LEU A 363 4.46 -3.82 -24.23
C LEU A 363 3.48 -3.36 -25.32
N PRO A 364 3.94 -3.28 -26.58
CA PRO A 364 3.03 -2.97 -27.67
C PRO A 364 1.95 -4.06 -27.76
N PRO A 365 0.69 -3.69 -28.06
CA PRO A 365 -0.33 -4.67 -28.37
C PRO A 365 0.12 -5.52 -29.55
N ALA A 366 -0.24 -6.81 -29.54
CA ALA A 366 0.04 -7.68 -30.68
C ALA A 366 -0.52 -7.03 -31.95
N PRO A 367 0.26 -6.96 -33.06
CA PRO A 367 -0.27 -6.43 -34.30
C PRO A 367 -1.50 -7.24 -34.70
N THR A 368 -2.64 -6.57 -34.89
CA THR A 368 -3.78 -7.19 -35.58
C THR A 368 -3.30 -7.60 -36.96
N PRO A 369 -3.46 -8.87 -37.38
CA PRO A 369 -3.04 -9.28 -38.70
C PRO A 369 -3.83 -8.48 -39.73
N ASP A 370 -3.17 -7.53 -40.38
CA ASP A 370 -3.70 -6.89 -41.58
C ASP A 370 -3.68 -7.94 -42.70
N PRO A 371 -4.83 -8.34 -43.26
CA PRO A 371 -4.87 -9.34 -44.32
C PRO A 371 -4.14 -8.90 -45.60
N ALA A 372 -3.72 -7.63 -45.69
CA ALA A 372 -3.18 -7.02 -46.91
C ALA A 372 -1.66 -6.82 -46.94
N ASP A 373 -0.90 -7.18 -45.89
CA ASP A 373 0.56 -6.98 -45.92
C ASP A 373 1.32 -8.31 -46.13
N PRO A 374 1.77 -8.62 -47.38
CA PRO A 374 2.63 -9.76 -47.61
C PRO A 374 3.97 -9.51 -46.92
N ALA A 375 4.27 -10.34 -45.91
CA ALA A 375 5.52 -10.33 -45.15
C ALA A 375 6.73 -9.94 -46.01
N ALA A 376 7.30 -8.76 -45.74
CA ALA A 376 8.50 -8.30 -46.40
C ALA A 376 9.67 -9.27 -46.09
N PRO A 377 10.30 -9.89 -47.09
CA PRO A 377 11.47 -10.71 -46.86
C PRO A 377 12.70 -9.82 -46.66
N GLY A 378 13.39 -10.00 -45.53
CA GLY A 378 14.81 -9.66 -45.37
C GLY A 378 15.12 -8.33 -44.67
N SER A 379 15.20 -8.37 -43.35
CA SER A 379 16.37 -7.76 -42.69
C SER A 379 17.34 -8.89 -42.37
N ALA A 380 18.63 -8.67 -42.53
CA ALA A 380 19.64 -9.61 -42.06
C ALA A 380 19.36 -9.93 -40.58
N ALA A 381 19.45 -11.21 -40.19
CA ALA A 381 19.36 -11.59 -38.79
C ALA A 381 20.43 -10.81 -38.02
N PRO A 382 20.08 -10.14 -36.90
CA PRO A 382 21.06 -9.45 -36.07
C PRO A 382 22.17 -10.41 -35.66
N GLU A 383 23.41 -9.94 -35.54
CA GLU A 383 24.50 -10.80 -35.11
C GLU A 383 24.24 -11.32 -33.68
N VAL A 384 24.66 -12.55 -33.38
CA VAL A 384 24.49 -13.18 -32.05
C VAL A 384 25.02 -12.28 -30.92
N GLN A 385 26.10 -11.54 -31.19
CA GLN A 385 26.71 -10.60 -30.25
C GLN A 385 25.83 -9.38 -29.95
N GLU A 386 25.10 -8.86 -30.94
CA GLU A 386 24.17 -7.73 -30.77
C GLU A 386 22.99 -8.14 -29.88
N THR A 387 22.49 -9.36 -30.08
CA THR A 387 21.39 -9.92 -29.31
C THR A 387 21.77 -10.18 -27.84
N ALA A 388 22.97 -10.71 -27.59
CA ALA A 388 23.50 -10.89 -26.24
C ALA A 388 23.69 -9.55 -25.51
N ASP A 389 24.09 -8.48 -26.21
CA ASP A 389 24.18 -7.14 -25.62
C ASP A 389 22.81 -6.58 -25.24
N LEU A 390 21.75 -6.81 -26.04
CA LEU A 390 20.38 -6.40 -25.69
C LEU A 390 19.92 -7.01 -24.36
N VAL A 391 20.08 -8.32 -24.18
CA VAL A 391 19.73 -9.00 -22.92
C VAL A 391 20.57 -8.47 -21.76
N ALA A 392 21.89 -8.34 -21.95
CA ALA A 392 22.77 -7.83 -20.90
C ALA A 392 22.44 -6.38 -20.50
N ARG A 393 21.99 -5.54 -21.44
CA ARG A 393 21.49 -4.18 -21.18
C ARG A 393 20.17 -4.20 -20.43
N ALA A 394 19.23 -5.05 -20.83
CA ALA A 394 17.95 -5.23 -20.15
C ALA A 394 18.17 -5.65 -18.69
N ASP A 395 19.05 -6.64 -18.44
CA ASP A 395 19.40 -7.09 -17.10
C ASP A 395 20.03 -5.98 -16.25
N ARG A 396 20.86 -5.10 -16.84
CA ARG A 396 21.42 -3.93 -16.13
C ARG A 396 20.31 -2.98 -15.69
N HIS A 397 19.28 -2.78 -16.51
CA HIS A 397 18.12 -1.98 -16.15
C HIS A 397 17.30 -2.65 -15.04
N VAL A 398 17.03 -3.96 -15.13
CA VAL A 398 16.33 -4.71 -14.06
C VAL A 398 17.07 -4.61 -12.73
N ARG A 399 18.40 -4.80 -12.70
CA ARG A 399 19.22 -4.66 -11.48
C ARG A 399 19.15 -3.26 -10.85
N ARG A 400 18.78 -2.24 -11.63
CA ARG A 400 18.60 -0.85 -11.18
C ARG A 400 17.13 -0.48 -10.90
N GLY A 401 16.20 -1.43 -11.00
CA GLY A 401 14.76 -1.17 -10.88
C GLY A 401 14.15 -0.39 -12.06
N GLN A 402 14.84 -0.34 -13.20
CA GLN A 402 14.46 0.42 -14.40
C GLN A 402 13.65 -0.44 -15.37
N LEU A 403 12.54 -1.01 -14.89
CA LEU A 403 11.76 -2.01 -15.65
C LEU A 403 11.18 -1.46 -16.96
N LEU A 404 10.82 -0.17 -16.99
CA LEU A 404 10.26 0.47 -18.19
C LEU A 404 11.28 0.53 -19.33
N GLN A 405 12.56 0.63 -19.00
CA GLN A 405 13.67 0.58 -19.96
C GLN A 405 14.05 -0.86 -20.32
N ALA A 406 13.88 -1.80 -19.39
CA ALA A 406 14.21 -3.21 -19.61
C ALA A 406 13.23 -3.93 -20.54
N ALA A 407 11.92 -3.73 -20.34
CA ALA A 407 10.87 -4.41 -21.10
C ALA A 407 11.01 -4.35 -22.64
N PRO A 408 11.23 -3.17 -23.27
CA PRO A 408 11.40 -3.10 -24.72
C PRO A 408 12.68 -3.78 -25.21
N LEU A 409 13.77 -3.75 -24.43
CA LEU A 409 15.03 -4.42 -24.79
C LEU A 409 14.89 -5.94 -24.78
N TYR A 410 14.17 -6.50 -23.80
CA TYR A 410 13.84 -7.93 -23.80
C TYR A 410 12.94 -8.32 -24.97
N LEU A 411 11.98 -7.46 -25.36
CA LEU A 411 11.14 -7.71 -26.52
C LEU A 411 11.92 -7.68 -27.84
N GLU A 412 12.83 -6.71 -27.98
CA GLU A 412 13.74 -6.61 -29.13
C GLU A 412 14.64 -7.85 -29.21
N ALA A 413 15.24 -8.26 -28.09
CA ALA A 413 16.04 -9.48 -28.01
C ALA A 413 15.23 -10.73 -28.39
N SER A 414 14.00 -10.87 -27.88
CA SER A 414 13.12 -11.99 -28.22
C SER A 414 12.84 -12.06 -29.73
N THR A 415 12.61 -10.91 -30.37
CA THR A 415 12.36 -10.82 -31.81
C THR A 415 13.60 -11.24 -32.61
N ALA A 416 14.78 -10.77 -32.22
CA ALA A 416 16.05 -11.12 -32.85
C ALA A 416 16.37 -12.61 -32.72
N LEU A 417 16.23 -13.18 -31.52
CA LEU A 417 16.46 -14.61 -31.23
C LEU A 417 15.52 -15.50 -32.04
N ARG A 418 14.24 -15.12 -32.12
CA ARG A 418 13.25 -15.84 -32.94
C ARG A 418 13.64 -15.83 -34.42
N ALA A 419 14.10 -14.70 -34.95
CA ALA A 419 14.55 -14.59 -36.34
C ALA A 419 15.82 -15.43 -36.62
N ALA A 420 16.69 -15.58 -35.62
CA ALA A 420 17.87 -16.45 -35.67
C ALA A 420 17.56 -17.95 -35.48
N GLY A 421 16.31 -18.31 -35.14
CA GLY A 421 15.88 -19.69 -34.89
C GLY A 421 16.14 -20.19 -33.47
N ASP A 422 16.64 -19.34 -32.57
CA ASP A 422 16.86 -19.68 -31.17
C ASP A 422 15.57 -19.46 -30.35
N LEU A 423 14.65 -20.42 -30.46
CA LEU A 423 13.31 -20.30 -29.90
C LEU A 423 13.28 -20.36 -28.37
N VAL A 424 14.23 -21.07 -27.73
CA VAL A 424 14.29 -21.19 -26.27
C VAL A 424 14.69 -19.85 -25.66
N ASP A 425 15.78 -19.26 -26.13
CA ASP A 425 16.23 -17.95 -25.63
C ASP A 425 15.24 -16.84 -26.02
N ALA A 426 14.61 -16.93 -27.20
CA ALA A 426 13.53 -16.02 -27.58
C ALA A 426 12.37 -16.06 -26.59
N GLY A 427 11.98 -17.26 -26.16
CA GLY A 427 10.93 -17.48 -25.16
C GLY A 427 11.30 -16.92 -23.78
N LEU A 428 12.55 -17.12 -23.33
CA LEU A 428 13.05 -16.57 -22.07
C LEU A 428 13.07 -15.03 -22.08
N ALA A 429 13.57 -14.43 -23.16
CA ALA A 429 13.54 -12.98 -23.33
C ALA A 429 12.10 -12.44 -23.31
N ARG A 430 11.16 -13.12 -24.00
CA ARG A 430 9.73 -12.74 -23.98
C ARG A 430 9.12 -12.84 -22.58
N ALA A 431 9.43 -13.90 -21.82
CA ALA A 431 8.98 -14.06 -20.44
C ALA A 431 9.51 -12.96 -19.52
N ASN A 432 10.76 -12.52 -19.71
CA ASN A 432 11.33 -11.40 -18.97
C ASN A 432 10.66 -10.06 -19.32
N ALA A 433 10.33 -9.84 -20.59
CA ALA A 433 9.52 -8.69 -21.00
C ALA A 433 8.13 -8.71 -20.33
N ALA A 434 7.48 -9.88 -20.32
CA ALA A 434 6.18 -10.09 -19.67
C ALA A 434 6.23 -9.80 -18.17
N ARG A 435 7.28 -10.27 -17.48
CA ARG A 435 7.49 -9.99 -16.05
C ARG A 435 7.65 -8.50 -15.78
N CYS A 436 8.47 -7.80 -16.56
CA CYS A 436 8.64 -6.35 -16.43
C CYS A 436 7.31 -5.60 -16.63
N ALA A 437 6.50 -6.02 -17.61
CA ALA A 437 5.19 -5.45 -17.88
C ALA A 437 4.20 -5.70 -16.74
N HIS A 438 4.15 -6.92 -16.20
CA HIS A 438 3.32 -7.28 -15.05
C HIS A 438 3.66 -6.44 -13.81
N GLU A 439 4.95 -6.30 -13.48
CA GLU A 439 5.41 -5.47 -12.35
C GLU A 439 5.11 -3.95 -12.55
N LEU A 440 4.93 -3.52 -13.79
CA LEU A 440 4.49 -2.16 -14.15
C LEU A 440 2.97 -2.05 -14.36
N GLU A 441 2.23 -3.06 -13.90
CA GLU A 441 0.78 -3.19 -13.97
C GLU A 441 0.19 -3.25 -15.39
N ASP A 442 0.99 -3.54 -16.42
CA ASP A 442 0.50 -3.84 -17.78
C ASP A 442 0.07 -5.30 -17.90
N ALA A 443 -1.04 -5.61 -17.23
CA ALA A 443 -1.54 -6.98 -17.10
C ALA A 443 -1.90 -7.63 -18.46
N ALA A 444 -2.57 -6.89 -19.35
CA ALA A 444 -2.97 -7.40 -20.66
C ALA A 444 -1.76 -7.65 -21.59
N GLY A 445 -0.80 -6.72 -21.62
CA GLY A 445 0.44 -6.89 -22.37
C GLY A 445 1.28 -8.05 -21.84
N ALA A 446 1.36 -8.19 -20.52
CA ALA A 446 2.05 -9.29 -19.87
C ALA A 446 1.40 -10.66 -20.14
N ASP A 447 0.06 -10.78 -20.09
CA ASP A 447 -0.65 -12.06 -20.34
C ASP A 447 -0.35 -12.55 -21.76
N THR A 448 -0.43 -11.65 -22.74
CA THR A 448 -0.11 -11.94 -24.14
C THR A 448 1.35 -12.39 -24.28
N ALA A 449 2.29 -11.65 -23.69
CA ALA A 449 3.71 -11.96 -23.77
C ALA A 449 4.08 -13.28 -23.07
N TYR A 450 3.44 -13.63 -21.95
CA TYR A 450 3.64 -14.94 -21.31
C TYR A 450 3.15 -16.08 -22.19
N ARG A 451 1.97 -15.98 -22.80
CA ARG A 451 1.46 -17.01 -23.72
C ARG A 451 2.40 -17.24 -24.90
N GLU A 452 2.91 -16.16 -25.50
CA GLU A 452 3.90 -16.24 -26.58
C GLU A 452 5.21 -16.84 -26.11
N ALA A 453 5.70 -16.46 -24.93
CA ALA A 453 6.91 -17.03 -24.33
C ALA A 453 6.79 -18.55 -24.17
N ILE A 454 5.67 -19.02 -23.62
CA ILE A 454 5.40 -20.46 -23.41
C ILE A 454 5.32 -21.20 -24.75
N ALA A 455 4.69 -20.61 -25.76
CA ALA A 455 4.63 -21.19 -27.11
C ALA A 455 6.03 -21.33 -27.74
N LEU A 456 6.89 -20.31 -27.60
CA LEU A 456 8.27 -20.34 -28.07
C LEU A 456 9.10 -21.40 -27.35
N LEU A 457 8.99 -21.48 -26.02
CA LEU A 457 9.70 -22.48 -25.20
C LEU A 457 9.31 -23.91 -25.59
N ARG A 458 8.02 -24.18 -25.79
CA ARG A 458 7.54 -25.50 -26.24
C ARG A 458 8.03 -25.83 -27.66
N ALA A 459 7.94 -24.88 -28.59
CA ALA A 459 8.40 -25.09 -29.97
C ALA A 459 9.93 -25.29 -30.06
N GLY A 460 10.70 -24.65 -29.18
CA GLY A 460 12.15 -24.79 -29.09
C GLY A 460 12.64 -26.03 -28.34
N GLY A 461 11.74 -26.81 -27.72
CA GLY A 461 12.12 -27.96 -26.90
C GLY A 461 12.85 -27.58 -25.61
N ALA A 462 12.45 -26.46 -24.98
CA ALA A 462 13.00 -26.05 -23.69
C ALA A 462 12.80 -27.13 -22.62
N PRO A 463 13.71 -27.28 -21.64
CA PRO A 463 13.51 -28.18 -20.52
C PRO A 463 12.17 -27.92 -19.82
N VAL A 464 11.42 -28.97 -19.47
CA VAL A 464 10.08 -28.87 -18.88
C VAL A 464 10.06 -27.96 -17.64
N ALA A 465 11.12 -27.98 -16.84
CA ALA A 465 11.23 -27.15 -15.65
C ALA A 465 11.26 -25.65 -15.97
N VAL A 466 11.92 -25.27 -17.07
CA VAL A 466 11.97 -23.87 -17.54
C VAL A 466 10.59 -23.42 -18.00
N ALA A 467 9.90 -24.23 -18.79
CA ALA A 467 8.55 -23.93 -19.23
C ALA A 467 7.58 -23.82 -18.04
N SER A 468 7.69 -24.73 -17.06
CA SER A 468 6.88 -24.73 -15.84
C SER A 468 7.11 -23.47 -15.01
N ALA A 469 8.37 -23.04 -14.83
CA ALA A 469 8.69 -21.80 -14.11
C ALA A 469 8.08 -20.55 -14.78
N VAL A 470 8.05 -20.49 -16.10
CA VAL A 470 7.39 -19.40 -16.84
C VAL A 470 5.87 -19.44 -16.68
N VAL A 471 5.25 -20.62 -16.77
CA VAL A 471 3.81 -20.77 -16.52
C VAL A 471 3.45 -20.38 -15.09
N ARG A 472 4.24 -20.77 -14.09
CA ARG A 472 4.01 -20.35 -12.69
C ARG A 472 4.07 -18.83 -12.51
N SER A 473 4.94 -18.15 -13.25
CA SER A 473 5.02 -16.68 -13.26
C SER A 473 3.78 -16.04 -13.91
N TRP A 474 3.13 -16.75 -14.85
CA TRP A 474 1.92 -16.32 -15.52
C TRP A 474 0.65 -16.54 -14.68
N VAL A 475 0.55 -17.62 -13.89
CA VAL A 475 -0.69 -17.98 -13.15
C VAL A 475 -1.27 -16.84 -12.30
N PRO A 476 -0.50 -16.11 -11.46
CA PRO A 476 -1.05 -15.01 -10.66
C PRO A 476 -1.64 -13.90 -11.52
N LEU A 477 -0.98 -13.56 -12.62
CA LEU A 477 -1.47 -12.59 -13.60
C LEU A 477 -2.73 -13.09 -14.30
N ALA A 478 -2.75 -14.37 -14.67
CA ALA A 478 -3.89 -14.99 -15.35
C ALA A 478 -5.17 -14.95 -14.49
N LEU A 479 -5.04 -15.05 -13.16
CA LEU A 479 -6.15 -14.83 -12.23
C LEU A 479 -6.64 -13.37 -12.25
N GLU A 480 -5.72 -12.41 -12.34
CA GLU A 480 -6.06 -10.99 -12.40
C GLU A 480 -6.86 -10.64 -13.67
N VAL A 481 -6.46 -11.18 -14.83
CA VAL A 481 -7.08 -10.89 -16.12
C VAL A 481 -8.20 -11.86 -16.52
N GLY A 482 -8.53 -12.84 -15.66
CA GLY A 482 -9.58 -13.83 -15.92
C GLY A 482 -9.22 -14.91 -16.94
N SER A 483 -7.93 -15.15 -17.20
CA SER A 483 -7.41 -16.19 -18.10
C SER A 483 -6.85 -17.42 -17.37
N SER A 484 -7.13 -17.56 -16.06
CA SER A 484 -6.50 -18.55 -15.17
C SER A 484 -6.68 -20.01 -15.62
N THR A 485 -7.81 -20.37 -16.24
CA THR A 485 -8.05 -21.74 -16.72
C THR A 485 -6.94 -22.23 -17.64
N ALA A 486 -6.57 -21.45 -18.66
CA ALA A 486 -5.53 -21.84 -19.63
C ALA A 486 -4.14 -21.94 -18.99
N ALA A 487 -3.85 -21.08 -18.01
CA ALA A 487 -2.59 -21.10 -17.28
C ALA A 487 -2.48 -22.33 -16.37
N LEU A 488 -3.56 -22.67 -15.66
CA LEU A 488 -3.62 -23.83 -14.77
C LEU A 488 -3.57 -25.15 -15.54
N GLU A 489 -4.29 -25.26 -16.66
CA GLU A 489 -4.20 -26.42 -17.58
C GLU A 489 -2.77 -26.60 -18.10
N SER A 490 -2.12 -25.51 -18.51
CA SER A 490 -0.72 -25.56 -18.96
C SER A 490 0.23 -26.02 -17.84
N LEU A 491 -0.01 -25.59 -16.60
CA LEU A 491 0.78 -26.00 -15.44
C LEU A 491 0.54 -27.46 -15.07
N GLU A 492 -0.69 -27.96 -15.22
CA GLU A 492 -1.04 -29.38 -15.01
C GLU A 492 -0.32 -30.30 -15.98
N VAL A 493 -0.31 -29.96 -17.27
CA VAL A 493 0.38 -30.74 -18.31
C VAL A 493 1.89 -30.83 -18.01
N LEU A 494 2.54 -29.69 -17.75
CA LEU A 494 3.98 -29.67 -17.45
C LEU A 494 4.31 -30.39 -16.14
N ARG A 495 3.43 -30.31 -15.14
CA ARG A 495 3.58 -31.06 -13.89
C ARG A 495 3.52 -32.57 -14.13
N ALA A 496 2.63 -33.06 -14.99
CA ALA A 496 2.56 -34.48 -15.32
C ALA A 496 3.86 -34.96 -16.00
N GLU A 497 4.38 -34.18 -16.95
CA GLU A 497 5.68 -34.47 -17.59
C GLU A 497 6.83 -34.50 -16.58
N ILE A 498 6.85 -33.59 -15.59
CA ILE A 498 7.85 -33.60 -14.52
C ILE A 498 7.75 -34.87 -13.68
N VAL A 499 6.54 -35.31 -13.33
CA VAL A 499 6.31 -36.55 -12.57
C VAL A 499 6.82 -37.77 -13.34
N ASP A 500 6.56 -37.83 -14.65
CA ASP A 500 7.03 -38.92 -15.50
C ASP A 500 8.57 -38.97 -15.56
N LEU A 501 9.23 -37.83 -15.71
CA LEU A 501 10.71 -37.76 -15.70
C LEU A 501 11.31 -38.17 -14.34
N LEU A 502 10.67 -37.77 -13.24
CA LEU A 502 11.08 -38.13 -11.88
C LEU A 502 10.89 -39.62 -11.56
N ALA A 503 10.03 -40.33 -12.31
CA ALA A 503 9.88 -41.77 -12.19
C ALA A 503 11.12 -42.52 -12.71
N ASP A 504 11.83 -41.95 -13.69
CA ASP A 504 13.01 -42.52 -14.31
C ASP A 504 14.31 -42.07 -13.61
N GLU A 505 14.43 -40.79 -13.26
CA GLU A 505 15.62 -40.21 -12.63
C GLU A 505 15.27 -39.26 -11.49
N ASP A 506 15.85 -39.50 -10.31
CA ASP A 506 15.63 -38.65 -9.13
C ASP A 506 16.41 -37.33 -9.23
N ASP A 507 15.89 -36.40 -10.02
CA ASP A 507 16.48 -35.07 -10.21
C ASP A 507 15.94 -34.05 -9.19
N ARG A 508 16.86 -33.44 -8.44
CA ARG A 508 16.52 -32.48 -7.39
C ARG A 508 15.88 -31.20 -7.94
N ALA A 509 16.28 -30.71 -9.11
CA ALA A 509 15.71 -29.50 -9.69
C ALA A 509 14.27 -29.75 -10.19
N LEU A 510 14.01 -30.91 -10.78
CA LEU A 510 12.66 -31.34 -11.16
C LEU A 510 11.75 -31.48 -9.93
N ARG A 511 12.23 -32.04 -8.81
CA ARG A 511 11.46 -32.08 -7.56
C ARG A 511 11.13 -30.70 -7.00
N ILE A 512 12.08 -29.76 -7.06
CA ILE A 512 11.85 -28.37 -6.64
C ILE A 512 10.73 -27.76 -7.48
N GLU A 513 10.80 -27.92 -8.80
CA GLU A 513 9.79 -27.39 -9.71
C GLU A 513 8.43 -28.07 -9.53
N LEU A 514 8.39 -29.38 -9.25
CA LEU A 514 7.17 -30.10 -8.90
C LEU A 514 6.50 -29.48 -7.66
N ALA A 515 7.26 -29.24 -6.60
CA ALA A 515 6.77 -28.59 -5.38
C ALA A 515 6.23 -27.18 -5.67
N GLU A 516 6.98 -26.37 -6.41
CA GLU A 516 6.60 -24.99 -6.76
C GLU A 516 5.36 -24.94 -7.66
N SER A 517 5.17 -25.93 -8.54
CA SER A 517 3.98 -26.05 -9.39
C SER A 517 2.72 -26.37 -8.58
N PHE A 518 2.82 -27.25 -7.57
CA PHE A 518 1.72 -27.53 -6.65
C PHE A 518 1.38 -26.31 -5.80
N ASP A 519 2.39 -25.62 -5.24
CA ASP A 519 2.17 -24.44 -4.39
C ASP A 519 1.50 -23.30 -5.17
N THR A 520 1.98 -23.04 -6.39
CA THR A 520 1.38 -22.00 -7.26
C THR A 520 -0.08 -22.32 -7.59
N HIS A 521 -0.38 -23.59 -7.91
CA HIS A 521 -1.75 -24.02 -8.20
C HIS A 521 -2.64 -23.95 -6.95
N ALA A 522 -2.13 -24.34 -5.78
CA ALA A 522 -2.85 -24.24 -4.51
C ALA A 522 -3.25 -22.79 -4.20
N ARG A 523 -2.34 -21.82 -4.38
CA ARG A 523 -2.63 -20.39 -4.21
C ARG A 523 -3.71 -19.90 -5.16
N ALA A 524 -3.68 -20.34 -6.41
CA ALA A 524 -4.68 -19.99 -7.40
C ALA A 524 -6.07 -20.49 -7.01
N ARG A 525 -6.17 -21.73 -6.54
CA ARG A 525 -7.44 -22.33 -6.07
C ARG A 525 -7.94 -21.66 -4.80
N ALA A 526 -7.05 -21.32 -3.86
CA ALA A 526 -7.42 -20.56 -2.67
C ALA A 526 -7.99 -19.18 -3.04
N ALA A 527 -7.34 -18.47 -3.96
CA ALA A 527 -7.81 -17.16 -4.44
C ALA A 527 -9.17 -17.24 -5.17
N ALA A 528 -9.49 -18.38 -5.77
CA ALA A 528 -10.79 -18.66 -6.38
C ALA A 528 -11.87 -19.11 -5.36
N GLY A 529 -11.52 -19.28 -4.08
CA GLY A 529 -12.42 -19.78 -3.05
C GLY A 529 -12.61 -21.31 -3.06
N GLU A 530 -11.84 -22.04 -3.85
CA GLU A 530 -11.92 -23.50 -4.01
C GLU A 530 -11.07 -24.21 -2.94
N ALA A 531 -11.53 -24.16 -1.69
CA ALA A 531 -10.74 -24.58 -0.53
C ALA A 531 -10.26 -26.04 -0.58
N ASP A 532 -11.11 -26.99 -1.01
CA ASP A 532 -10.73 -28.42 -1.03
C ASP A 532 -9.59 -28.71 -2.00
N ASP A 533 -9.63 -28.11 -3.20
CA ASP A 533 -8.54 -28.24 -4.17
C ASP A 533 -7.28 -27.51 -3.71
N ALA A 534 -7.44 -26.33 -3.12
CA ALA A 534 -6.32 -25.59 -2.54
C ALA A 534 -5.58 -26.41 -1.47
N VAL A 535 -6.32 -27.01 -0.53
CA VAL A 535 -5.77 -27.86 0.55
C VAL A 535 -5.07 -29.07 -0.05
N ARG A 536 -5.72 -29.81 -0.95
CA ARG A 536 -5.14 -31.00 -1.59
C ARG A 536 -3.80 -30.69 -2.27
N LEU A 537 -3.76 -29.63 -3.07
CA LEU A 537 -2.54 -29.20 -3.79
C LEU A 537 -1.46 -28.69 -2.83
N ALA A 538 -1.84 -27.95 -1.79
CA ALA A 538 -0.92 -27.47 -0.76
C ALA A 538 -0.26 -28.63 0.01
N LEU A 539 -1.00 -29.70 0.30
CA LEU A 539 -0.45 -30.91 0.93
C LEU A 539 0.52 -31.67 0.02
N CYS A 540 0.25 -31.71 -1.29
CA CYS A 540 1.21 -32.20 -2.29
C CYS A 540 2.50 -31.36 -2.27
N ALA A 541 2.39 -30.03 -2.30
CA ALA A 541 3.55 -29.13 -2.23
C ALA A 541 4.35 -29.32 -0.93
N ALA A 542 3.67 -29.38 0.22
CA ALA A 542 4.30 -29.58 1.52
C ALA A 542 5.07 -30.92 1.59
N THR A 543 4.53 -31.96 0.97
CA THR A 543 5.18 -33.28 0.90
C THR A 543 6.45 -33.23 0.08
N GLU A 544 6.43 -32.59 -1.09
CA GLU A 544 7.62 -32.42 -1.91
C GLU A 544 8.67 -31.53 -1.24
N TYR A 545 8.27 -30.41 -0.64
CA TYR A 545 9.20 -29.56 0.11
C TYR A 545 9.85 -30.28 1.30
N ARG A 546 9.11 -31.14 2.02
CA ARG A 546 9.68 -31.97 3.08
C ARG A 546 10.70 -32.96 2.54
N SER A 547 10.42 -33.59 1.39
CA SER A 547 11.36 -34.52 0.73
C SER A 547 12.70 -33.84 0.38
N LEU A 548 12.66 -32.53 0.11
CA LEU A 548 13.80 -31.67 -0.18
C LEU A 548 14.45 -31.01 1.05
N ALA A 549 14.00 -31.36 2.26
CA ALA A 549 14.37 -30.69 3.53
C ALA A 549 14.12 -29.17 3.55
N ARG A 550 13.16 -28.68 2.74
CA ARG A 550 12.72 -27.28 2.68
C ARG A 550 11.57 -27.04 3.67
N THR A 551 11.86 -27.20 4.96
CA THR A 551 10.85 -27.18 6.05
C THR A 551 10.06 -25.87 6.12
N GLY A 552 10.70 -24.73 5.86
CA GLY A 552 10.02 -23.43 5.85
C GLY A 552 9.02 -23.28 4.70
N ASP A 553 9.31 -23.84 3.53
CA ASP A 553 8.41 -23.81 2.38
C ASP A 553 7.23 -24.77 2.57
N ALA A 554 7.47 -25.95 3.14
CA ALA A 554 6.40 -26.87 3.55
C ALA A 554 5.44 -26.23 4.58
N ALA A 555 5.99 -25.50 5.55
CA ALA A 555 5.20 -24.76 6.54
C ALA A 555 4.33 -23.66 5.89
N HIS A 556 4.83 -22.99 4.84
CA HIS A 556 4.04 -22.04 4.05
C HIS A 556 2.86 -22.70 3.34
N SER A 557 3.07 -23.85 2.70
CA SER A 557 1.96 -24.56 2.03
C SER A 557 0.92 -25.04 3.04
N LEU A 558 1.34 -25.54 4.21
CA LEU A 558 0.40 -25.92 5.29
C LEU A 558 -0.37 -24.72 5.85
N TRP A 559 0.30 -23.56 6.01
CA TRP A 559 -0.36 -22.33 6.42
C TRP A 559 -1.42 -21.89 5.40
N LEU A 560 -1.13 -22.00 4.09
CA LEU A 560 -2.10 -21.75 3.03
C LEU A 560 -3.34 -22.67 3.14
N ALA A 561 -3.12 -23.97 3.37
CA ALA A 561 -4.22 -24.93 3.56
C ALA A 561 -5.11 -24.56 4.76
N GLY A 562 -4.50 -24.25 5.91
CA GLY A 562 -5.23 -23.80 7.10
C GLY A 562 -6.03 -22.52 6.84
N ARG A 563 -5.45 -21.53 6.14
CA ARG A 563 -6.15 -20.30 5.78
C ARG A 563 -7.34 -20.51 4.84
N ALA A 564 -7.17 -21.33 3.80
CA ALA A 564 -8.23 -21.62 2.85
C ALA A 564 -9.45 -22.27 3.54
N LEU A 565 -9.23 -23.14 4.53
CA LEU A 565 -10.29 -23.75 5.33
C LEU A 565 -10.99 -22.74 6.24
N ARG A 566 -10.22 -21.85 6.90
CA ARG A 566 -10.78 -20.79 7.76
C ARG A 566 -11.65 -19.81 7.00
N GLU A 567 -11.24 -19.44 5.78
CA GLU A 567 -12.03 -18.55 4.91
C GLU A 567 -13.40 -19.16 4.56
N GLN A 568 -13.57 -20.48 4.66
CA GLN A 568 -14.84 -21.21 4.51
C GLN A 568 -15.54 -21.53 5.85
N GLY A 569 -15.07 -20.99 6.98
CA GLY A 569 -15.62 -21.25 8.31
C GLY A 569 -15.33 -22.67 8.85
N ARG A 570 -14.36 -23.39 8.26
CA ARG A 570 -13.98 -24.75 8.66
C ARG A 570 -12.81 -24.73 9.65
N ASP A 571 -12.94 -23.97 10.74
CA ASP A 571 -11.87 -23.81 11.72
C ASP A 571 -11.40 -25.13 12.34
N ALA A 572 -12.28 -26.12 12.51
CA ALA A 572 -11.94 -27.44 13.04
C ALA A 572 -10.91 -28.17 12.17
N ASP A 573 -11.11 -28.15 10.85
CA ASP A 573 -10.21 -28.79 9.88
C ASP A 573 -8.89 -27.99 9.73
N ALA A 574 -8.95 -26.68 9.95
CA ALA A 574 -7.79 -25.80 9.81
C ALA A 574 -6.74 -25.97 10.92
N VAL A 575 -7.15 -26.35 12.13
CA VAL A 575 -6.28 -26.37 13.33
C VAL A 575 -5.05 -27.24 13.13
N GLU A 576 -5.19 -28.46 12.59
CA GLU A 576 -4.08 -29.40 12.40
C GLU A 576 -3.01 -28.80 11.46
N HIS A 577 -3.44 -28.26 10.32
CA HIS A 577 -2.52 -27.66 9.35
C HIS A 577 -1.82 -26.40 9.89
N LEU A 578 -2.52 -25.58 10.68
CA LEU A 578 -1.94 -24.40 11.31
C LEU A 578 -0.94 -24.77 12.42
N GLN A 579 -1.20 -25.83 13.18
CA GLN A 579 -0.26 -26.36 14.17
C GLN A 579 1.03 -26.85 13.49
N ASP A 580 0.91 -27.67 12.46
CA ASP A 580 2.07 -28.16 11.69
C ASP A 580 2.87 -27.01 11.07
N ALA A 581 2.19 -25.94 10.60
CA ALA A 581 2.85 -24.75 10.08
C ALA A 581 3.61 -23.97 11.16
N VAL A 582 3.04 -23.81 12.37
CA VAL A 582 3.72 -23.19 13.53
C VAL A 582 5.00 -23.96 13.87
N GLU A 583 4.90 -25.29 13.97
CA GLU A 583 6.04 -26.17 14.23
C GLU A 583 7.10 -26.09 13.12
N GLY A 584 6.66 -26.14 11.86
CA GLY A 584 7.55 -26.02 10.70
C GLY A 584 8.31 -24.69 10.67
N PHE A 585 7.65 -23.56 10.94
CA PHE A 585 8.33 -22.27 11.04
C PHE A 585 9.25 -22.16 12.26
N ALA A 586 8.93 -22.84 13.37
CA ALA A 586 9.82 -22.95 14.52
C ALA A 586 11.12 -23.70 14.14
N LEU A 587 10.99 -24.85 13.48
CA LEU A 587 12.12 -25.65 12.99
C LEU A 587 12.97 -24.88 11.97
N ALA A 588 12.31 -24.12 11.07
CA ALA A 588 12.98 -23.26 10.09
C ALA A 588 13.55 -21.95 10.68
N ARG A 589 13.39 -21.72 12.00
CA ARG A 589 13.83 -20.51 12.72
C ARG A 589 13.26 -19.20 12.15
N ARG A 590 12.03 -19.22 11.63
CA ARG A 590 11.32 -18.05 11.08
C ARG A 590 10.37 -17.44 12.11
N ARG A 591 10.91 -16.72 13.11
CA ARG A 591 10.15 -16.20 14.27
C ARG A 591 8.95 -15.33 13.89
N GLU A 592 9.13 -14.38 12.97
CA GLU A 592 8.04 -13.49 12.54
C GLU A 592 6.88 -14.24 11.88
N LEU A 593 7.20 -15.19 11.01
CA LEU A 593 6.17 -16.00 10.33
C LEU A 593 5.47 -16.92 11.32
N ARG A 594 6.21 -17.55 12.25
CA ARG A 594 5.63 -18.33 13.36
C ARG A 594 4.60 -17.50 14.14
N GLY A 595 4.92 -16.25 14.48
CA GLY A 595 3.98 -15.37 15.19
C GLY A 595 2.71 -15.07 14.40
N LYS A 596 2.81 -14.89 13.07
CA LYS A 596 1.64 -14.69 12.20
C LYS A 596 0.74 -15.93 12.16
N VAL A 597 1.31 -17.12 11.94
CA VAL A 597 0.52 -18.37 11.92
C VAL A 597 -0.08 -18.68 13.29
N ALA A 598 0.65 -18.42 14.37
CA ALA A 598 0.13 -18.59 15.73
C ALA A 598 -1.09 -17.69 15.99
N THR A 599 -1.11 -16.49 15.42
CA THR A 599 -2.28 -15.58 15.49
C THR A 599 -3.48 -16.20 14.77
N ASP A 600 -3.28 -16.77 13.58
CA ASP A 600 -4.34 -17.46 12.83
C ASP A 600 -4.85 -18.70 13.58
N LEU A 601 -3.95 -19.48 14.19
CA LEU A 601 -4.29 -20.65 15.00
C LEU A 601 -5.08 -20.27 16.26
N VAL A 602 -4.65 -19.24 16.98
CA VAL A 602 -5.37 -18.69 18.14
C VAL A 602 -6.78 -18.25 17.73
N SER A 603 -6.91 -17.57 16.58
CA SER A 603 -8.21 -17.15 16.08
C SER A 603 -9.11 -18.33 15.74
N ALA A 604 -8.58 -19.40 15.13
CA ALA A 604 -9.34 -20.62 14.83
C ALA A 604 -9.79 -21.35 16.11
N LEU A 605 -8.88 -21.51 17.09
CA LEU A 605 -9.21 -22.15 18.36
C LEU A 605 -10.29 -21.38 19.13
N ARG A 606 -10.23 -20.05 19.14
CA ARG A 606 -11.26 -19.20 19.74
C ARG A 606 -12.61 -19.34 19.05
N ALA A 607 -12.64 -19.41 17.72
CA ALA A 607 -13.87 -19.64 16.96
C ALA A 607 -14.54 -20.98 17.33
N LEU A 608 -13.75 -21.98 17.73
CA LEU A 608 -14.21 -23.28 18.22
C LEU A 608 -14.52 -23.32 19.73
N GLY A 609 -14.38 -22.20 20.46
CA GLY A 609 -14.56 -22.13 21.92
C GLY A 609 -13.42 -22.80 22.72
N ARG A 610 -12.24 -22.99 22.13
CA ARG A 610 -11.06 -23.62 22.75
C ARG A 610 -10.10 -22.58 23.32
N ASP A 611 -10.60 -21.68 24.17
CA ASP A 611 -9.84 -20.55 24.69
C ASP A 611 -8.62 -20.96 25.54
N ALA A 612 -8.72 -22.06 26.27
CA ALA A 612 -7.60 -22.59 27.07
C ALA A 612 -6.40 -23.02 26.20
N ASP A 613 -6.68 -23.66 25.05
CA ASP A 613 -5.65 -24.08 24.10
C ASP A 613 -5.01 -22.85 23.41
N ALA A 614 -5.81 -21.82 23.14
CA ALA A 614 -5.33 -20.56 22.58
C ALA A 614 -4.42 -19.79 23.55
N LEU A 615 -4.72 -19.82 24.86
CA LEU A 615 -3.89 -19.20 25.90
C LEU A 615 -2.54 -19.92 26.06
N GLY A 616 -2.53 -21.26 26.03
CA GLY A 616 -1.31 -22.05 26.14
C GLY A 616 -0.29 -21.80 25.01
N LEU A 617 -0.75 -21.35 23.84
CA LEU A 617 0.11 -20.97 22.70
C LEU A 617 0.77 -19.59 22.86
N LEU A 618 0.25 -18.72 23.73
CA LEU A 618 0.81 -17.39 23.98
C LEU A 618 1.89 -17.42 25.08
N GLU A 619 1.94 -18.48 25.87
CA GLU A 619 2.86 -18.66 26.99
C GLU A 619 4.20 -19.32 26.61
N GLY A 620 4.38 -19.80 25.36
CA GLY A 620 5.60 -20.50 24.89
C GLY A 620 6.03 -20.18 23.46
#